data_AF-A0A922VMZ2-F1
#
_entry.id   AF-A0A922VMZ2-F1
#
_cell.length_a   1.000
_cell.length_b   1.000
_cell.length_c   1.000
_cell.angle_alpha   90.00
_cell.angle_beta   90.00
_cell.angle_gamma   90.00
#
_symmetry.space_group_name_H-M   'P 1'
#
loop_
_entity.id
_entity.type
_entity.pdbx_description
1 polymer ?
#
loop_
_entity_poly.entity_id
_entity_poly.type
_entity_poly.pdbx_seq_one_letter_code
_entity_poly.pdbx_strand_id
1 'polypeptide(L)' 'MIRPAARPSRTAADLLVECLEAEGCEYVFFVPGEETMDILDALSRSTRIRH' A
#
# COMPACT_ATOMS: atom_id res chain seq x y z
N MET A 1 -14.06 16.13 25.97
CA MET A 1 -12.67 15.86 25.53
C MET A 1 -12.76 14.92 24.32
N ILE A 2 -12.61 15.43 23.10
CA ILE A 2 -12.72 14.62 21.88
C ILE A 2 -11.34 14.03 21.61
N ARG A 3 -11.20 12.70 21.69
CA ARG A 3 -9.96 12.02 21.29
C ARG A 3 -9.81 12.11 19.77
N PRO A 4 -8.63 12.46 19.23
CA PRO A 4 -8.41 12.34 17.79
C PRO A 4 -8.56 10.86 17.42
N ALA A 5 -9.29 10.59 16.33
CA ALA A 5 -9.42 9.24 15.80
C ALA A 5 -8.02 8.65 15.64
N ALA A 6 -7.78 7.45 16.18
CA ALA A 6 -6.51 6.76 16.01
C ALA A 6 -6.21 6.67 14.52
N ARG A 7 -5.03 7.17 14.09
CA ARG A 7 -4.57 6.93 12.72
C ARG A 7 -4.66 5.41 12.48
N PRO A 8 -5.25 4.96 11.36
CA PRO A 8 -5.26 3.53 11.05
C PRO A 8 -3.83 3.00 11.17
N SER A 9 -3.65 1.85 11.81
CA SER A 9 -2.35 1.23 11.98
C SER A 9 -1.79 0.90 10.59
N ARG A 10 -0.69 1.56 10.22
CA ARG A 10 0.04 1.29 8.97
C ARG A 10 0.51 -0.16 8.96
N THR A 11 0.18 -0.89 7.89
CA THR A 11 0.63 -2.27 7.68
C THR A 11 2.01 -2.31 7.04
N ALA A 12 2.64 -3.49 7.01
CA ALA A 12 3.89 -3.67 6.27
C ALA A 12 3.69 -3.50 4.75
N ALA A 13 2.53 -3.90 4.22
CA ALA A 13 2.17 -3.70 2.82
C ALA A 13 2.04 -2.21 2.47
N ASP A 14 1.43 -1.41 3.34
CA ASP A 14 1.37 0.05 3.16
C ASP A 14 2.78 0.66 3.10
N LEU A 15 3.68 0.25 4.00
CA LEU A 15 5.05 0.74 4.01
C LEU A 15 5.80 0.37 2.72
N LEU A 16 5.60 -0.84 2.21
CA LEU A 16 6.19 -1.28 0.95
C LEU A 16 5.73 -0.39 -0.22
N VAL A 17 4.43 -0.14 -0.33
CA VAL A 17 3.86 0.72 -1.39
C VAL A 17 4.36 2.15 -1.27
N GLU A 18 4.43 2.71 -0.05
CA GLU A 18 4.98 4.05 0.17
C GLU A 18 6.45 4.16 -0.27
N CYS A 19 7.27 3.15 -0.01
CA CYS A 19 8.65 3.11 -0.49
C CYS A 19 8.71 3.07 -2.02
N LEU A 20 7.88 2.27 -2.67
CA LEU A 20 7.82 2.21 -4.14
C LEU A 20 7.42 3.58 -4.72
N GLU A 21 6.45 4.26 -4.11
CA GLU A 21 6.03 5.60 -4.53
C GLU A 21 7.14 6.65 -4.36
N ALA A 22 7.92 6.55 -3.27
CA ALA A 22 9.04 7.43 -2.97
C ALA A 22 10.21 7.25 -3.95
N GLU A 23 10.46 6.02 -4.39
CA GLU A 23 11.43 5.69 -5.44
C GLU A 23 10.93 6.07 -6.85
N GLY A 24 9.70 6.60 -6.97
CA GLY A 24 9.13 7.01 -8.25
C GLY A 24 8.72 5.83 -9.14
N CYS A 25 8.43 4.67 -8.55
CA CYS A 25 7.91 3.53 -9.28
C CYS A 25 6.52 3.87 -9.88
N GLU A 26 6.34 3.60 -11.17
CA GLU A 26 5.07 3.84 -11.87
C GLU A 26 4.30 2.55 -12.19
N TYR A 27 5.01 1.41 -12.27
CA TYR A 27 4.45 0.12 -12.66
C TYR A 27 4.99 -1.02 -11.80
N VAL A 28 4.10 -1.87 -11.31
CA VAL A 28 4.43 -3.11 -10.58
C VAL A 28 3.81 -4.28 -11.31
N PHE A 29 4.56 -5.37 -11.48
CA PHE A 29 4.04 -6.60 -12.06
C PHE A 29 4.27 -7.74 -11.07
N PHE A 30 3.25 -8.54 -10.81
CA PHE A 30 3.35 -9.68 -9.90
C PHE A 30 2.28 -10.72 -10.24
N VAL A 31 2.44 -11.91 -9.65
CA VAL A 31 1.46 -12.98 -9.76
C VAL A 31 0.55 -12.89 -8.53
N PRO A 32 -0.78 -12.71 -8.71
CA PRO A 32 -1.70 -12.61 -7.58
C PRO A 32 -1.84 -13.97 -6.87
N GLY A 33 -1.95 -13.93 -5.54
CA GLY A 33 -2.10 -15.08 -4.65
C GLY A 33 -2.58 -14.65 -3.27
N GLU A 34 -3.04 -15.59 -2.43
CA GLU A 34 -3.49 -15.27 -1.07
C GLU A 34 -2.37 -14.60 -0.27
N GLU A 35 -1.13 -15.04 -0.47
CA GLU A 35 0.07 -14.53 0.18
C GLU A 35 0.42 -13.08 -0.19
N THR A 36 -0.16 -12.56 -1.29
CA THR A 36 0.05 -11.18 -1.75
C THR A 36 -1.19 -10.29 -1.58
N MET A 37 -2.27 -10.78 -0.97
CA MET A 37 -3.53 -10.04 -0.86
C MET A 37 -3.40 -8.70 -0.12
N ASP A 38 -2.59 -8.61 0.93
CA ASP A 38 -2.38 -7.35 1.64
C ASP A 38 -1.63 -6.31 0.77
N ILE A 39 -0.72 -6.78 -0.10
CA ILE A 39 0.01 -5.93 -1.04
C ILE A 39 -0.91 -5.48 -2.17
N LEU A 40 -1.74 -6.39 -2.70
CA LEU A 40 -2.81 -6.08 -3.66
C LEU A 40 -3.74 -4.99 -3.13
N ASP A 41 -4.23 -5.17 -1.91
CA ASP A 41 -5.12 -4.21 -1.26
C ASP A 41 -4.42 -2.85 -1.06
N ALA A 42 -3.16 -2.84 -0.62
CA ALA A 42 -2.37 -1.62 -0.49
C ALA A 42 -2.11 -0.92 -1.83
N LEU A 43 -1.73 -1.66 -2.88
CA LEU A 43 -1.52 -1.13 -4.22
C LEU A 43 -2.83 -0.57 -4.82
N SER A 44 -3.97 -1.21 -4.54
CA SER A 44 -5.28 -0.74 -5.01
C SER A 44 -5.66 0.65 -4.49
N ARG A 45 -5.09 1.07 -3.36
CA ARG A 45 -5.26 2.41 -2.78
C ARG A 45 -4.29 3.45 -3.34
N SER A 46 -3.22 3.04 -4.02
CA SER A 46 -2.27 3.97 -4.63
C SER A 46 -2.87 4.61 -5.88
N THR A 47 -2.68 5.92 -6.04
CA THR A 47 -3.03 6.66 -7.26
C THR A 47 -1.81 6.93 -8.16
N ARG A 48 -0.62 6.55 -7.70
CA ARG A 48 0.67 6.81 -8.38
C ARG A 48 1.22 5.58 -9.09
N ILE A 49 0.90 4.38 -8.60
CA ILE A 49 1.42 3.11 -9.12
C ILE A 49 0.30 2.36 -9.87
N ARG A 50 0.60 1.91 -11.09
CA ARG A 50 -0.22 0.95 -11.85
C ARG A 50 0.30 -0.47 -11.60
N HIS A 51 -0.59 -1.41 -11.32
CA HIS A 51 -0.23 -2.78 -10.95
C HIS A 51 -1.13 -3.82 -11.62
#